data_AF-A0A9P5X438-F1
#
_entry.id   AF-A0A9P5X438-F1
#
_cell.length_a   1.000
_cell.length_b   1.000
_cell.length_c   1.000
_cell.angle_alpha   90.00
_cell.angle_beta   90.00
_cell.angle_gamma   90.00
#
_symmetry.space_group_name_H-M   'P 1'
#
loop_
_entity.id
_entity.type
_entity.pdbx_description
1 polymer ?
#
loop_
_entity_poly.entity_id
_entity_poly.type
_entity_poly.pdbx_seq_one_letter_code
_entity_poly.pdbx_strand_id
1 'polypeptide(L)'
;DGLLTFEMEISFIWQAPWTLMKGLYLLERYSPFVDVALGTLLEFGGMLSGKRCQTLYRCTIWMYCFGIAIANLIFTLRTWIVWGKHQNVGIGLAISYVTMWAIVLFPIGVYLQSLT
;
A
#
# COMPACT_ATOMS: atom_id res chain seq x y z
N ASP A 1 19.20 -2.66 1.45
CA ASP A 1 19.68 -2.44 0.07
C ASP A 1 18.90 -1.37 -0.71
N GLY A 2 18.66 -0.19 -0.11
CA GLY A 2 17.89 0.90 -0.76
C GLY A 2 18.73 2.07 -1.28
N LEU A 3 19.98 2.20 -0.82
CA LEU A 3 20.86 3.33 -1.19
C LEU A 3 21.65 3.07 -2.48
N LEU A 4 21.94 1.81 -2.82
CA LEU A 4 22.74 1.47 -4.01
C LEU A 4 22.01 1.69 -5.34
N THR A 5 20.68 1.59 -5.35
CA THR A 5 19.85 1.76 -6.56
C THR A 5 19.26 3.16 -6.72
N PHE A 6 19.45 4.02 -5.70
CA PHE A 6 18.83 5.34 -5.62
C PHE A 6 19.34 6.30 -6.72
N GLU A 7 20.63 6.24 -7.05
CA GLU A 7 21.21 7.05 -8.13
C GLU A 7 20.70 6.62 -9.52
N MET A 8 20.50 5.31 -9.72
CA MET A 8 19.90 4.79 -10.95
C MET A 8 18.40 5.13 -11.04
N GLU A 9 17.67 5.14 -9.93
CA GLU A 9 16.28 5.60 -9.90
C GLU A 9 16.14 7.09 -10.16
N ILE A 10 17.01 7.94 -9.62
CA ILE A 10 16.97 9.38 -9.89
C ILE A 10 17.26 9.68 -11.36
N SER A 11 18.27 9.04 -11.95
CA SER A 11 18.60 9.27 -13.34
C SER A 11 17.53 8.76 -14.32
N PHE A 12 17.00 7.55 -14.11
CA PHE A 12 16.05 6.93 -15.04
C PHE A 12 14.56 7.19 -14.73
N ILE A 13 14.19 7.23 -13.45
CA ILE A 13 12.80 7.42 -13.04
C ILE A 13 12.50 8.91 -12.87
N TRP A 14 13.34 9.71 -12.19
CA TRP A 14 13.01 11.11 -11.91
C TRP A 14 13.01 12.01 -13.15
N GLN A 15 13.88 11.77 -14.13
CA GLN A 15 13.92 12.53 -15.39
C GLN A 15 12.85 12.13 -16.42
N ALA A 16 12.24 10.95 -16.27
CA ALA A 16 11.15 10.50 -17.13
C ALA A 16 9.84 11.28 -16.84
N PRO A 17 8.97 11.50 -17.86
CA PRO A 17 7.68 12.14 -17.68
C PRO A 17 6.86 11.44 -16.59
N TRP A 18 6.17 12.22 -15.76
CA TRP A 18 5.35 11.70 -14.67
C TRP A 18 4.30 10.72 -15.21
N THR A 19 4.50 9.44 -14.91
CA THR A 19 3.58 8.36 -15.27
C THR A 19 2.95 7.81 -14.00
N LEU A 20 1.69 7.38 -14.05
CA LEU A 20 0.99 6.78 -12.90
C LEU A 20 1.81 5.66 -12.21
N MET A 21 2.51 4.85 -13.01
CA MET A 21 3.45 3.81 -12.55
C MET A 21 4.59 4.35 -11.67
N LYS A 22 5.16 5.51 -12.02
CA LYS A 22 6.26 6.15 -11.28
C LYS A 22 5.77 6.64 -9.91
N GLY A 23 4.59 7.25 -9.86
CA GLY A 23 3.98 7.68 -8.59
C GLY A 23 3.68 6.50 -7.66
N LEU A 24 3.07 5.43 -8.19
CA LEU A 24 2.75 4.22 -7.44
C LEU A 24 4.01 3.53 -6.90
N TYR A 25 5.06 3.43 -7.72
CA TYR A 25 6.33 2.83 -7.32
C TYR A 25 7.01 3.60 -6.17
N LEU A 26 7.05 4.94 -6.26
CA LEU A 26 7.60 5.75 -5.17
C LEU A 26 6.78 5.58 -3.89
N LEU A 27 5.45 5.59 -3.97
CA LEU A 27 4.58 5.39 -2.82
C LEU A 27 4.81 4.03 -2.16
N GLU A 28 4.88 2.95 -2.93
CA GLU A 28 5.14 1.61 -2.42
C GLU A 28 6.51 1.52 -1.73
N ARG A 29 7.54 2.13 -2.33
CA ARG A 29 8.89 2.15 -1.77
C ARG A 29 9.00 2.93 -0.46
N TYR A 30 8.25 4.01 -0.29
CA TYR A 30 8.31 4.85 0.90
C TYR A 30 7.27 4.48 1.98
N SER A 31 6.20 3.77 1.63
CA SER A 31 5.20 3.25 2.59
C SER A 31 5.81 2.51 3.79
N PRO A 32 6.71 1.52 3.61
CA PRO A 32 7.21 0.72 4.72
C PRO A 32 7.98 1.53 5.77
N PHE A 33 8.55 2.70 5.41
CA PHE A 33 9.18 3.57 6.41
C PHE A 33 8.16 4.16 7.38
N VAL A 34 6.98 4.54 6.88
CA VAL A 34 5.89 5.06 7.71
C VAL A 34 5.29 3.94 8.56
N ASP A 35 5.09 2.77 7.95
CA ASP A 35 4.54 1.59 8.63
C ASP A 35 5.44 1.14 9.80
N VAL A 36 6.77 1.10 9.59
CA VAL A 36 7.74 0.76 10.64
C VAL A 36 7.76 1.81 11.74
N ALA A 37 7.69 3.10 11.41
CA ALA A 37 7.63 4.16 12.40
C ALA A 37 6.37 4.06 13.29
N LEU A 38 5.20 3.84 12.68
CA LEU A 38 3.93 3.68 13.39
C LEU A 38 3.91 2.41 14.24
N GLY A 39 4.38 1.28 13.71
CA GLY A 39 4.49 0.02 14.45
C GLY A 39 5.41 0.14 15.66
N THR A 40 6.56 0.80 15.50
CA THR A 40 7.50 1.04 16.61
C THR A 40 6.87 1.93 17.69
N LEU A 41 6.11 2.96 17.30
CA LEU A 41 5.39 3.82 18.24
C LEU A 41 4.27 3.07 18.98
N LEU A 42 3.63 2.07 18.36
CA LEU A 42 2.62 1.24 18.98
C LEU A 42 3.23 0.27 20.01
N GLU A 43 4.32 -0.42 19.63
CA GLU A 43 5.00 -1.43 20.45
C GLU A 43 5.76 -0.82 21.64
N PHE A 44 6.46 0.29 21.43
CA PHE A 44 7.32 0.92 22.45
C PHE A 44 6.66 2.13 23.13
N GLY A 45 5.47 2.53 22.70
CA GLY A 45 4.71 3.66 23.24
C GLY A 45 3.98 3.35 24.55
N GLY A 46 4.68 2.76 25.54
CA GLY A 46 4.13 2.25 26.80
C GLY A 46 3.39 3.26 27.71
N MET A 47 3.26 4.53 27.31
CA MET A 47 2.53 5.59 28.03
C MET A 47 1.44 6.27 27.19
N LEU A 48 1.00 5.69 26.06
CA LEU A 48 -0.13 6.24 25.32
C LEU A 48 -1.44 5.96 26.06
N SER A 49 -2.16 7.04 26.44
CA SER A 49 -3.55 6.97 26.90
C SER A 49 -4.39 6.08 25.96
N GLY A 50 -5.30 5.26 26.51
CA GLY A 50 -6.04 4.24 25.74
C GLY A 50 -6.69 4.76 24.45
N LYS A 51 -7.22 6.00 24.46
CA LYS A 51 -7.78 6.66 23.26
C LYS A 51 -6.75 6.94 22.17
N ARG A 52 -5.52 7.31 22.55
CA ARG A 52 -4.42 7.56 21.60
C ARG A 52 -3.89 6.25 21.00
N CYS A 53 -3.81 5.19 21.80
CA CYS A 53 -3.42 3.85 21.34
C CYS A 53 -4.42 3.34 20.29
N GLN A 54 -5.72 3.46 20.54
CA GLN A 54 -6.76 3.07 19.59
C GLN A 54 -6.70 3.83 18.27
N THR A 55 -6.51 5.16 18.32
CA THR A 55 -6.33 5.98 17.11
C THR A 55 -5.07 5.59 16.34
N LEU A 56 -3.95 5.37 17.03
CA LEU A 56 -2.68 4.96 16.41
C LEU A 56 -2.81 3.60 15.74
N TYR A 57 -3.46 2.65 16.41
CA TYR A 57 -3.73 1.32 15.88
C TYR A 57 -4.61 1.37 14.63
N ARG A 58 -5.68 2.17 14.66
CA ARG A 58 -6.53 2.41 13.48
C ARG A 58 -5.73 3.02 12.33
N CYS A 59 -4.92 4.05 12.59
CA CYS A 59 -4.06 4.65 11.57
C CYS A 59 -3.11 3.62 10.95
N THR A 60 -2.50 2.78 11.78
CA THR A 60 -1.57 1.73 11.34
C THR A 60 -2.25 0.72 10.43
N ILE A 61 -3.45 0.23 10.78
CA ILE A 61 -4.23 -0.69 9.94
C ILE A 61 -4.57 -0.06 8.57
N TRP A 62 -4.99 1.20 8.56
CA TRP A 62 -5.30 1.90 7.31
C TRP A 62 -4.06 2.12 6.44
N MET A 63 -2.91 2.39 7.06
CA MET A 63 -1.65 2.55 6.35
C MET A 63 -1.17 1.24 5.72
N TYR A 64 -1.28 0.12 6.44
CA TYR A 64 -1.04 -1.20 5.86
C TYR A 64 -1.98 -1.52 4.70
N CYS A 65 -3.28 -1.23 4.84
CA CYS A 65 -4.23 -1.38 3.74
C CYS A 65 -3.78 -0.57 2.52
N PHE A 66 -3.37 0.68 2.73
CA PHE A 66 -2.90 1.55 1.65
C PHE A 66 -1.62 1.02 0.98
N GLY A 67 -0.66 0.48 1.73
CA GLY A 67 0.51 -0.17 1.15
C GLY A 67 0.15 -1.38 0.28
N ILE A 68 -0.71 -2.26 0.82
CA ILE A 68 -1.21 -3.45 0.11
C ILE A 68 -1.99 -3.06 -1.15
N ALA A 69 -2.74 -1.94 -1.11
CA ALA A 69 -3.45 -1.37 -2.24
C ALA A 69 -2.55 -1.14 -3.45
N ILE A 70 -1.49 -0.39 -3.19
CA ILE A 70 -0.58 0.09 -4.19
C ILE A 70 0.19 -1.10 -4.76
N ALA A 71 0.66 -2.01 -3.90
CA ALA A 71 1.35 -3.22 -4.32
C ALA A 71 0.49 -4.08 -5.27
N ASN A 72 -0.78 -4.32 -4.91
CA ASN A 72 -1.70 -5.08 -5.76
C ASN A 72 -2.02 -4.35 -7.07
N LEU A 73 -2.14 -3.03 -7.04
CA LEU A 73 -2.38 -2.24 -8.25
C LEU A 73 -1.18 -2.33 -9.20
N ILE A 74 0.05 -2.21 -8.70
CA ILE A 74 1.28 -2.38 -9.48
C ILE A 74 1.34 -3.78 -10.08
N PHE A 75 1.05 -4.81 -9.29
CA PHE A 75 1.03 -6.21 -9.74
C PHE A 75 0.01 -6.43 -10.86
N THR A 76 -1.21 -5.92 -10.69
CA THR A 76 -2.31 -5.98 -11.67
C THR A 76 -1.90 -5.31 -12.98
N LEU A 77 -1.36 -4.08 -12.90
CA LEU A 77 -0.96 -3.33 -14.08
C LEU A 77 0.22 -3.99 -14.82
N ARG A 78 1.22 -4.52 -14.10
CA ARG A 78 2.33 -5.27 -14.72
C ARG A 78 1.83 -6.53 -15.42
N THR A 79 0.94 -7.27 -14.79
CA THR A 79 0.33 -8.47 -15.37
C THR A 79 -0.43 -8.12 -16.65
N TRP A 80 -1.18 -7.01 -16.64
CA TRP A 80 -1.91 -6.55 -17.83
C TRP A 80 -1.00 -6.16 -18.99
N ILE A 81 0.15 -5.53 -18.71
CA ILE A 81 1.17 -5.19 -19.72
C ILE A 81 1.78 -6.46 -20.34
N VAL A 82 2.15 -7.44 -19.51
CA VAL A 82 2.73 -8.73 -19.97
C VAL A 82 1.78 -9.46 -20.91
N TRP A 83 0.48 -9.39 -20.66
CA TRP A 83 -0.56 -9.97 -21.50
C TRP A 83 -0.95 -9.12 -22.72
N GLY A 84 -0.10 -8.16 -23.12
CA GLY A 84 -0.32 -7.36 -24.32
C GLY A 84 -1.52 -6.41 -24.23
N LYS A 85 -1.92 -6.00 -23.01
CA LYS A 85 -3.06 -5.09 -22.75
C LYS A 85 -4.41 -5.61 -23.26
N HIS A 86 -4.58 -6.93 -23.39
CA HIS A 86 -5.84 -7.53 -23.82
C HIS A 86 -6.99 -7.16 -22.86
N GLN A 87 -8.12 -6.66 -23.39
CA GLN A 87 -9.21 -6.09 -22.58
C GLN A 87 -9.86 -7.13 -21.65
N ASN A 88 -10.03 -8.38 -22.10
CA ASN A 88 -10.65 -9.43 -21.29
C ASN A 88 -9.81 -9.77 -20.06
N VAL A 89 -8.48 -9.75 -20.20
CA VAL A 89 -7.55 -10.00 -19.08
C VAL A 89 -7.59 -8.83 -18.11
N GLY A 90 -7.64 -7.60 -18.62
CA GLY A 90 -7.80 -6.39 -17.80
C GLY A 90 -9.08 -6.41 -16.96
N ILE A 91 -10.21 -6.85 -17.54
CA ILE A 91 -11.48 -6.98 -16.81
C ILE A 91 -11.38 -8.06 -15.72
N GLY A 92 -10.83 -9.23 -16.05
CA GLY A 92 -10.64 -10.31 -15.08
C GLY A 92 -9.76 -9.89 -13.90
N LEU A 93 -8.66 -9.17 -14.19
CA LEU A 93 -7.77 -8.62 -13.18
C LEU A 93 -8.48 -7.55 -12.31
N ALA A 94 -9.25 -6.65 -12.93
CA ALA A 94 -10.02 -5.65 -12.18
C ALA A 94 -11.06 -6.29 -11.25
N ILE A 95 -11.76 -7.34 -11.71
CA ILE A 95 -12.69 -8.10 -10.87
C ILE A 95 -11.94 -8.73 -9.69
N SER A 96 -10.83 -9.42 -9.95
CA SER A 96 -10.04 -10.03 -8.87
C SER A 96 -9.56 -9.03 -7.83
N TYR A 97 -9.14 -7.83 -8.27
CA TYR A 97 -8.74 -6.73 -7.40
C TYR A 97 -9.90 -6.28 -6.50
N VAL A 98 -11.09 -6.02 -7.08
CA VAL A 98 -12.27 -5.60 -6.33
C VAL A 98 -12.71 -6.68 -5.34
N THR A 99 -12.72 -7.95 -5.74
CA THR A 99 -13.09 -9.08 -4.88
C THR A 99 -12.13 -9.20 -3.69
N MET A 100 -10.82 -9.11 -3.94
CA MET A 100 -9.81 -9.17 -2.87
C MET A 100 -10.02 -8.04 -1.86
N TRP A 101 -10.30 -6.83 -2.33
CA TRP A 101 -10.55 -5.70 -1.46
C TRP A 101 -11.85 -5.78 -0.66
N ALA A 102 -12.91 -6.31 -1.26
CA ALA A 102 -14.16 -6.54 -0.54
C ALA A 102 -13.93 -7.52 0.63
N ILE A 103 -13.14 -8.58 0.39
CA ILE A 103 -12.78 -9.56 1.42
C ILE A 103 -11.93 -8.94 2.52
N VAL A 104 -11.04 -7.99 2.21
CA VAL A 104 -10.17 -7.33 3.20
C VAL A 104 -10.90 -6.25 3.99
N LEU A 105 -11.69 -5.40 3.34
CA LEU A 105 -12.34 -4.26 3.99
C LEU A 105 -13.50 -4.67 4.91
N PHE A 106 -14.20 -5.75 4.56
CA PHE A 106 -15.33 -6.24 5.36
C PHE A 106 -14.94 -6.59 6.82
N PRO A 107 -13.99 -7.51 7.08
CA PRO A 107 -13.60 -7.85 8.45
C PRO A 107 -12.90 -6.70 9.17
N ILE A 108 -12.14 -5.87 8.45
CA ILE A 108 -11.49 -4.68 9.05
C ILE A 108 -12.55 -3.69 9.54
N GLY A 109 -13.61 -3.46 8.76
CA GLY A 109 -14.73 -2.61 9.18
C GLY A 109 -15.42 -3.12 10.43
N VAL A 110 -15.72 -4.43 10.48
CA VAL A 110 -16.33 -5.09 11.65
C VAL A 110 -15.42 -5.00 12.87
N TYR A 111 -14.12 -5.23 12.69
CA TYR A 111 -13.14 -5.20 13.76
C TYR A 111 -12.96 -3.79 14.32
N LEU A 112 -12.84 -2.78 13.44
CA LEU A 112 -12.73 -1.38 13.85
C LEU A 112 -13.98 -0.88 14.60
N GLN A 113 -15.17 -1.35 14.22
CA GLN A 113 -16.40 -1.03 14.97
C GLN A 113 -16.41 -1.66 16.36
N SER A 114 -15.91 -2.89 16.49
CA SER A 114 -15.84 -3.62 17.76
C SER A 114 -14.87 -2.99 18.77
N LEU A 115 -13.92 -2.17 18.29
CA LEU A 115 -12.99 -1.43 19.13
C LEU A 115 -13.61 -0.15 19.73
N THR A 116 -14.71 0.36 19.15
CA THR A 116 -15.42 1.59 19.58
C THR A 116 -16.40 1.33 20.70
#